data_AF-A0AA42BDZ4-F1
#
_entry.id   AF-A0AA42BDZ4-F1
#
_cell.length_a   1.000
_cell.length_b   1.000
_cell.length_c   1.000
_cell.angle_alpha   90.00
_cell.angle_beta   90.00
_cell.angle_gamma   90.00
#
_symmetry.space_group_name_H-M   'P 1'
#
loop_
_entity.id
_entity.type
_entity.pdbx_description
1 polymer ?
#
loop_
_entity_poly.entity_id
_entity_poly.type
_entity_poly.pdbx_seq_one_letter_code
_entity_poly.pdbx_strand_id
1 'polypeptide(L)' 'MNEQIAINRDATARAFDADGVEMMRGDCADGDPVITAFLERHGRSGVPLYLWYGVGEAEPRLLPQILGPSSLIELVQRQF' A
#
# COMPACT_ATOMS: atom_id res chain seq x y z
N MET A 1 16.00 2.00 15.00
CA MET A 1 14.55 1.81 14.86
C MET A 1 13.92 3.16 15.14
N ASN A 2 13.46 3.88 14.10
CA ASN A 2 13.10 5.30 14.19
C ASN A 2 11.66 5.48 14.67
N GLU A 3 11.49 6.24 15.75
CA GLU A 3 10.22 6.58 16.41
C GLU A 3 9.33 7.57 15.60
N GLN A 4 9.72 7.95 14.38
CA GLN A 4 8.94 8.84 13.50
C GLN A 4 7.81 8.16 12.74
N ILE A 5 7.71 6.82 12.80
CA ILE A 5 6.70 6.04 12.07
C ILE A 5 5.36 5.98 12.83
N ALA A 6 5.38 6.09 14.16
CA ALA A 6 4.17 5.91 14.97
C ALA A 6 3.12 7.02 14.73
N ILE A 7 3.51 8.29 14.84
CA ILE A 7 2.61 9.45 14.66
C ILE A 7 2.02 9.49 13.24
N ASN A 8 2.81 9.04 12.28
CA ASN A 8 2.53 9.22 10.88
C ASN A 8 1.66 8.07 10.31
N ARG A 9 1.59 6.95 11.04
CA ARG A 9 0.63 5.86 10.82
C ARG A 9 -0.80 6.27 11.18
N ASP A 10 -1.00 6.99 12.29
CA ASP A 10 -2.31 7.50 12.71
C ASP A 10 -2.90 8.49 11.71
N ALA A 11 -2.07 9.43 11.21
CA ALA A 11 -2.52 10.40 10.21
C ALA A 11 -2.93 9.74 8.88
N THR A 12 -2.15 8.75 8.43
CA THR A 12 -2.48 7.98 7.22
C THR A 12 -3.77 7.19 7.42
N ALA A 13 -3.91 6.49 8.55
CA ALA A 13 -5.11 5.71 8.87
C ALA A 13 -6.36 6.58 8.91
N ARG A 14 -6.29 7.78 9.50
CA ARG A 14 -7.40 8.75 9.51
C ARG A 14 -7.78 9.25 8.13
N ALA A 15 -6.80 9.55 7.28
CA ALA A 15 -7.08 9.98 5.90
C ALA A 15 -7.74 8.85 5.11
N PHE A 16 -7.30 7.61 5.31
CA PHE A 16 -7.88 6.46 4.63
C PHE A 16 -9.32 6.21 5.11
N ASP A 17 -9.57 6.27 6.42
CA ASP A 17 -10.91 6.11 7.00
C ASP A 17 -11.89 7.20 6.51
N ALA A 18 -11.44 8.47 6.48
CA ALA A 18 -12.26 9.60 6.06
C ALA A 18 -12.75 9.51 4.60
N ASP A 19 -11.93 8.93 3.73
CA ASP A 19 -12.19 8.79 2.29
C ASP A 19 -12.63 7.37 1.90
N GLY A 20 -12.91 6.50 2.88
CA GLY A 20 -13.43 5.15 2.64
C GLY A 20 -12.43 4.19 2.00
N VAL A 21 -11.13 4.38 2.23
CA VAL A 21 -10.04 3.56 1.72
C VAL A 21 -9.79 2.38 2.64
N GLU A 22 -9.91 1.16 2.11
CA GLU A 22 -9.63 -0.07 2.85
C GLU A 22 -8.20 -0.58 2.60
N MET A 23 -7.43 -0.82 3.68
CA MET A 23 -6.10 -1.40 3.58
C MET A 23 -6.18 -2.93 3.57
N MET A 24 -5.73 -3.54 2.48
CA MET A 24 -5.56 -4.99 2.40
C MET A 24 -4.09 -5.36 2.59
N ARG A 25 -3.82 -6.42 3.36
CA ARG A 25 -2.47 -6.94 3.59
C ARG A 25 -2.40 -8.41 3.20
N GLY A 26 -1.59 -8.72 2.19
CA GLY A 26 -1.14 -10.08 1.90
C GLY A 26 0.11 -10.39 2.71
N ASP A 27 0.06 -11.40 3.58
CA ASP A 27 1.23 -11.88 4.32
C ASP A 27 1.86 -13.07 3.59
N CYS A 28 3.12 -12.94 3.18
CA CYS A 28 3.86 -13.97 2.43
C CYS A 28 4.92 -14.67 3.31
N ALA A 29 4.83 -14.58 4.64
CA ALA A 29 5.90 -15.02 5.53
C ALA A 29 6.28 -16.51 5.36
N ASP A 30 5.36 -17.35 4.88
CA ASP A 30 5.57 -18.79 4.70
C ASP A 30 5.91 -19.21 3.25
N GLY A 31 6.08 -18.25 2.33
CA GLY A 31 6.33 -18.57 0.91
C GLY A 31 5.09 -19.09 0.18
N ASP A 32 3.91 -18.53 0.51
CA ASP A 32 2.66 -18.85 -0.16
C ASP A 32 2.82 -18.73 -1.70
N PRO A 33 2.63 -19.82 -2.46
CA PRO A 33 2.93 -19.84 -3.90
C PRO A 33 2.01 -18.91 -4.70
N VAL A 34 0.81 -18.59 -4.20
CA VAL A 34 -0.11 -17.64 -4.84
C VAL A 34 0.44 -16.22 -4.70
N ILE A 35 0.92 -15.86 -3.52
CA ILE A 35 1.51 -14.54 -3.27
C ILE A 35 2.87 -14.43 -3.96
N THR A 36 3.70 -15.47 -3.94
CA THR A 36 4.96 -15.51 -4.68
C THR A 36 4.72 -15.31 -6.17
N ALA A 37 3.80 -16.06 -6.79
CA ALA A 37 3.48 -15.89 -8.20
C ALA A 37 2.91 -14.49 -8.49
N PHE A 38 2.13 -13.91 -7.57
CA PHE A 38 1.62 -12.55 -7.71
C PHE A 38 2.76 -11.51 -7.69
N LEU A 39 3.70 -11.65 -6.76
CA LEU A 39 4.89 -10.80 -6.65
C LEU A 39 5.78 -10.93 -7.90
N GLU A 40 6.00 -12.14 -8.41
CA GLU A 40 6.76 -12.41 -9.63
C GLU A 40 6.12 -11.77 -10.86
N ARG A 41 4.80 -11.86 -11.02
CA ARG A 41 4.06 -11.18 -12.11
C ARG A 41 4.26 -9.66 -12.11
N HIS A 42 4.47 -9.07 -10.93
CA HIS A 42 4.75 -7.64 -10.78
C HIS A 42 6.26 -7.31 -10.81
N GLY A 43 7.14 -8.30 -11.05
CA GLY A 43 8.59 -8.11 -11.06
C GLY A 43 9.19 -7.84 -9.68
N ARG A 44 8.50 -8.22 -8.60
CA ARG A 44 8.85 -7.91 -7.20
C ARG A 44 9.12 -9.17 -6.37
N SER A 45 10.05 -10.01 -6.82
CA SER A 45 10.42 -11.20 -6.03
C SER A 45 11.24 -10.80 -4.80
N GLY A 46 10.70 -11.05 -3.60
CA GLY A 46 11.39 -10.83 -2.32
C GLY A 46 11.39 -9.38 -1.77
N VAL A 47 10.63 -8.47 -2.38
CA VAL A 47 10.46 -7.09 -1.86
C VAL A 47 8.98 -6.76 -1.65
N PRO A 48 8.64 -5.89 -0.69
CA PRO A 48 7.26 -5.45 -0.49
C PRO A 48 6.66 -4.84 -1.75
N LEU A 49 5.45 -5.28 -2.08
CA LEU A 49 4.62 -4.77 -3.16
C LEU A 49 3.46 -3.98 -2.57
N TYR A 50 3.31 -2.73 -3.03
CA TYR A 50 2.21 -1.86 -2.64
C TYR A 50 1.44 -1.45 -3.88
N LEU A 51 0.12 -1.65 -3.84
CA LEU A 51 -0.79 -1.40 -4.94
C LEU A 51 -1.89 -0.45 -4.47
N TRP A 52 -2.28 0.46 -5.35
CA TRP A 52 -3.40 1.36 -5.14
C TRP A 52 -4.49 1.09 -6.17
N TYR A 53 -5.69 0.76 -5.71
CA TYR A 53 -6.87 0.60 -6.55
C TYR A 53 -7.73 1.86 -6.39
N GLY A 54 -7.76 2.71 -7.42
CA GLY A 54 -8.64 3.87 -7.46
C GLY A 54 -10.11 3.47 -7.64
N VAL A 55 -11.02 4.38 -7.32
CA VAL A 55 -12.46 4.13 -7.49
C VAL A 55 -12.76 3.95 -8.99
N GLY A 56 -13.29 2.78 -9.35
CA GLY A 56 -13.60 2.43 -10.74
C GLY A 56 -12.39 2.04 -11.60
N GLU A 57 -11.18 1.94 -11.02
CA GLU A 57 -10.00 1.46 -11.72
C GLU A 57 -9.92 -0.07 -11.66
N ALA A 58 -9.87 -0.72 -12.82
CA ALA A 58 -9.71 -2.17 -12.92
C ALA A 58 -8.26 -2.62 -12.68
N GLU A 59 -7.30 -1.76 -13.00
CA GLU A 59 -5.86 -2.03 -12.86
C GLU A 59 -5.28 -1.19 -11.72
N PRO A 60 -4.45 -1.79 -10.84
CA PRO A 60 -3.83 -1.05 -9.76
C PRO A 60 -2.69 -0.18 -10.26
N ARG A 61 -2.45 0.92 -9.54
CA ARG A 61 -1.23 1.71 -9.66
C ARG A 61 -0.17 1.13 -8.73
N LEU A 62 1.01 0.87 -9.27
CA LEU A 62 2.16 0.44 -8.49
C LEU A 62 2.70 1.61 -7.66
N LEU A 63 2.76 1.46 -6.34
CA LEU A 63 3.32 2.48 -5.47
C LEU A 63 4.84 2.30 -5.30
N PRO A 64 5.58 3.39 -4.99
CA PRO A 64 7.00 3.29 -4.65
C PRO A 64 7.25 2.40 -3.44
N GLN A 65 8.43 1.76 -3.39
CA GLN A 65 8.82 0.94 -2.23
C GLN A 65 9.02 1.76 -0.96
N ILE A 66 9.46 3.01 -1.11
CA ILE A 66 9.59 3.95 0.00
C ILE A 66 8.26 4.68 0.13
N LEU A 67 7.45 4.23 1.07
CA LEU A 67 6.19 4.88 1.40
C LEU A 67 6.42 5.88 2.54
N GLY A 68 6.27 7.15 2.20
CA GLY A 68 6.11 8.22 3.16
C GLY A 68 4.63 8.41 3.50
N PRO A 69 4.26 8.65 4.75
CA PRO A 69 2.87 8.93 5.13
C PRO A 69 2.28 10.14 4.42
N SER A 70 3.07 11.20 4.19
CA SER A 70 2.66 12.34 3.38
C SER A 70 2.29 11.93 1.95
N SER A 71 3.01 10.96 1.37
CA SER A 71 2.72 10.44 0.03
C SER A 71 1.45 9.58 -0.01
N LEU A 72 1.16 8.85 1.08
CA LEU A 72 -0.08 8.09 1.19
C LEU A 72 -1.29 9.00 1.40
N ILE A 73 -1.15 10.05 2.22
CA ILE A 73 -2.20 11.05 2.41
C ILE A 73 -2.46 11.80 1.09
N GLU A 74 -1.41 12.21 0.37
CA GLU A 74 -1.55 12.84 -0.95
C GLU A 74 -2.24 11.90 -1.95
N LEU A 75 -1.93 10.60 -1.91
CA LEU A 75 -2.52 9.61 -2.81
C LEU A 75 -4.06 9.55 -2.67
N VAL A 76 -4.57 9.66 -1.45
CA VAL A 76 -6.01 9.74 -1.17
C VAL A 76 -6.59 11.06 -1.65
N GLN A 77 -5.94 12.18 -1.31
CA GLN A 77 -6.41 13.52 -1.68
C GLN A 77 -6.45 13.79 -3.19
N ARG A 78 -5.67 13.06 -3.99
CA ARG A 78 -5.66 13.19 -5.46
C ARG A 78 -6.73 12.35 -6.17
N GLN A 79 -7.46 11.52 -5.45
CA GLN A 79 -8.51 10.64 -6.00
C GLN A 79 -9.92 11.26 -5.88
N PHE A 80 -10.04 12.45 -5.28
CA PHE A 80 -11.26 13.26 -5.19
C PHE A 80 -11.03 14.70 -5.69
#